data_AF-A0A540NLE0-F1
#
_entry.id   AF-A0A540NLE0-F1
#
_cell.length_a   1.000
_cell.length_b   1.000
_cell.length_c   1.000
_cell.angle_alpha   90.00
_cell.angle_beta   90.00
_cell.angle_gamma   90.00
#
_symmetry.space_group_name_H-M   'P 1'
#
loop_
_entity.id
_entity.type
_entity.pdbx_description
1 polymer ?
#
loop_
_entity_poly.entity_id
_entity_poly.type
_entity_poly.pdbx_seq_one_letter_code
_entity_poly.pdbx_strand_id
1 'polypeptide(L)'
;MMYEQQQQQTRMDTKKKAVHERKRSIDEERLEIVDLSGMSLDALPNPSLNLGAICKLDLSNNNLQNIPESLTARLLNVVVLDVHSNQLKSLPNSIGCLSKLKVLNVSGNLLSYLPNTIENCRFVVICSSSSFQLN
;
A
#
# COMPACT_ATOMS: atom_id res chain seq x y z
N MET A 1 -6.70 -53.68 -7.96
CA MET A 1 -5.50 -52.89 -8.32
C MET A 1 -5.62 -51.55 -7.63
N MET A 2 -4.87 -51.36 -6.55
CA MET A 2 -5.18 -50.43 -5.45
C MET A 2 -3.98 -49.55 -5.08
N TYR A 3 -3.02 -49.27 -5.98
CA TYR A 3 -1.72 -48.73 -5.53
C TYR A 3 -1.01 -47.65 -6.39
N GLU A 4 -1.59 -47.08 -7.45
CA GLU A 4 -0.78 -46.19 -8.33
C GLU A 4 -1.39 -44.86 -8.79
N GLN A 5 -2.38 -44.29 -8.10
CA GLN A 5 -2.71 -42.86 -8.30
C GLN A 5 -2.56 -42.03 -7.03
N GLN A 6 -1.53 -42.35 -6.26
CA GLN A 6 -1.01 -41.51 -5.21
C GLN A 6 0.35 -40.97 -5.64
N GLN A 7 0.37 -39.65 -5.95
CA GLN A 7 1.46 -38.68 -6.04
C GLN A 7 1.05 -37.69 -7.15
N GLN A 8 0.49 -36.53 -6.85
CA GLN A 8 1.26 -35.42 -6.30
C GLN A 8 0.53 -34.69 -5.19
N GLN A 9 1.28 -34.52 -4.11
CA GLN A 9 0.91 -33.96 -2.84
C GLN A 9 1.83 -32.76 -2.63
N THR A 10 1.30 -31.55 -2.55
CA THR A 10 1.96 -30.51 -1.75
C THR A 10 0.91 -29.63 -1.09
N ARG A 11 0.75 -29.90 0.21
CA ARG A 11 0.54 -28.93 1.28
C ARG A 11 0.48 -27.47 0.79
N MET A 12 -0.62 -26.79 1.09
CA MET A 12 -0.58 -25.51 1.83
C MET A 12 -1.99 -25.20 2.32
N ASP A 13 -2.22 -25.55 3.59
CA ASP A 13 -3.08 -24.79 4.47
C ASP A 13 -2.66 -23.31 4.46
N THR A 14 -3.20 -22.48 3.55
CA THR A 14 -3.33 -21.05 3.82
C THR A 14 -4.76 -20.79 4.26
N LYS A 15 -4.98 -21.27 5.49
CA LYS A 15 -6.00 -20.79 6.42
C LYS A 15 -6.35 -19.33 6.17
N LYS A 16 -7.63 -19.10 5.92
CA LYS A 16 -8.38 -17.90 6.31
C LYS A 16 -7.69 -17.17 7.48
N LYS A 17 -7.03 -16.03 7.20
CA LYS A 17 -6.67 -14.97 8.15
C LYS A 17 -6.60 -13.68 7.31
N ALA A 18 -7.63 -12.85 7.36
CA ALA A 18 -7.66 -11.62 8.16
C ALA A 18 -6.63 -10.61 7.61
N VAL A 19 -7.00 -9.48 7.00
CA VAL A 19 -7.46 -8.23 7.64
C VAL A 19 -7.78 -7.31 6.43
N HIS A 20 -8.89 -6.57 6.24
CA HIS A 20 -9.68 -5.77 7.17
C HIS A 20 -11.10 -5.53 6.60
N GLU A 21 -12.09 -6.21 7.18
CA GLU A 21 -13.39 -5.59 7.42
C GLU A 21 -13.18 -4.25 8.12
N ARG A 22 -13.77 -3.18 7.59
CA ARG A 22 -14.55 -2.22 8.39
C ARG A 22 -15.32 -1.29 7.47
N LYS A 23 -16.62 -1.58 7.34
CA LYS A 23 -17.66 -0.57 7.17
C LYS A 23 -17.39 0.53 8.19
N ARG A 24 -16.98 1.72 7.72
CA ARG A 24 -17.16 2.97 8.46
C ARG A 24 -17.79 3.96 7.51
N SER A 25 -19.09 4.12 7.70
CA SER A 25 -19.93 5.22 7.26
C SER A 25 -19.23 6.54 7.59
N ILE A 26 -18.65 7.18 6.58
CA ILE A 26 -18.23 8.57 6.61
C ILE A 26 -18.52 9.09 5.20
N ASP A 27 -19.66 9.77 5.09
CA ASP A 27 -20.10 10.65 4.00
C ASP A 27 -19.58 10.32 2.59
N GLU A 28 -20.48 9.68 1.83
CA GLU A 28 -20.32 9.21 0.45
C GLU A 28 -20.10 10.33 -0.56
N GLU A 29 -18.94 10.99 -0.51
CA GLU A 29 -18.47 11.84 -1.59
C GLU A 29 -17.65 10.99 -2.57
N ARG A 30 -18.30 10.05 -3.27
CA ARG A 30 -17.75 9.21 -4.37
C ARG A 30 -16.30 8.75 -4.22
N LEU A 31 -15.90 8.32 -3.03
CA LEU A 31 -14.52 7.93 -2.79
C LEU A 31 -14.24 6.53 -3.36
N GLU A 32 -13.21 6.42 -4.18
CA GLU A 32 -12.83 5.20 -4.89
C GLU A 32 -11.88 4.34 -4.05
N ILE A 33 -12.05 3.02 -4.11
CA ILE A 33 -11.12 2.04 -3.56
C ILE A 33 -10.46 1.36 -4.75
N VAL A 34 -9.13 1.43 -4.79
CA VAL A 34 -8.32 0.90 -5.88
C VAL A 34 -7.38 -0.15 -5.31
N ASP A 35 -7.48 -1.37 -5.85
CA ASP A 35 -6.60 -2.48 -5.56
C ASP A 35 -5.79 -2.81 -6.83
N LEU A 36 -4.48 -2.62 -6.75
CA LEU A 36 -3.50 -2.99 -7.77
C LEU A 36 -2.44 -3.93 -7.17
N SER A 37 -2.79 -4.67 -6.11
CA SER A 37 -1.87 -5.57 -5.43
C SER A 37 -1.51 -6.78 -6.32
N GLY A 38 -0.28 -7.27 -6.21
CA GLY A 38 0.15 -8.51 -6.89
C GLY A 38 0.20 -8.42 -8.42
N MET A 39 0.18 -7.21 -8.99
CA MET A 39 0.18 -7.00 -10.44
C MET A 39 1.60 -7.03 -11.05
N SER A 40 2.64 -7.32 -10.25
CA SER A 40 4.04 -7.29 -10.67
C SER A 40 4.44 -5.96 -11.33
N LEU A 41 3.88 -4.85 -10.84
CA LEU A 41 4.14 -3.52 -11.38
C LEU A 41 5.56 -3.07 -11.03
N ASP A 42 6.39 -2.84 -12.04
CA ASP A 42 7.71 -2.21 -11.88
C ASP A 42 7.57 -0.69 -11.69
N ALA A 43 6.50 -0.11 -12.24
CA ALA A 43 6.13 1.28 -12.11
C ALA A 43 4.61 1.43 -12.07
N LEU A 44 4.13 2.47 -11.39
CA LEU A 44 2.72 2.80 -11.37
C LEU A 44 2.28 3.33 -12.74
N PRO A 45 1.19 2.81 -13.33
CA PRO A 45 0.69 3.32 -14.60
C PRO A 45 0.24 4.79 -14.48
N ASN A 46 0.51 5.52 -15.56
CA ASN A 46 0.24 6.94 -15.77
C ASN A 46 -1.27 7.32 -15.60
N PRO A 47 -1.62 8.62 -15.50
CA PRO A 47 -2.65 9.20 -14.60
C PRO A 47 -4.13 9.02 -14.99
N SER A 48 -4.50 7.96 -15.71
CA SER A 48 -5.90 7.68 -16.07
C SER A 48 -6.77 7.34 -14.85
N LEU A 49 -6.17 6.95 -13.73
CA LEU A 49 -6.88 6.86 -12.46
C LEU A 49 -7.21 8.24 -11.91
N ASN A 50 -8.44 8.39 -11.44
CA ASN A 50 -8.90 9.57 -10.72
C ASN A 50 -8.33 9.57 -9.29
N LEU A 51 -7.01 9.75 -9.17
CA LEU A 51 -6.27 9.73 -7.89
C LEU A 51 -6.84 10.71 -6.85
N GLY A 52 -7.49 11.80 -7.31
CA GLY A 52 -8.14 12.77 -6.44
C GLY A 52 -9.38 12.23 -5.73
N ALA A 53 -10.02 11.19 -6.24
CA ALA A 53 -11.19 10.55 -5.60
C ALA A 53 -10.81 9.31 -4.79
N ILE A 54 -9.58 8.82 -4.86
CA ILE A 54 -9.19 7.56 -4.18
C ILE A 54 -9.08 7.79 -2.68
N CYS A 55 -9.80 6.99 -1.90
CA CYS A 55 -9.67 6.94 -0.44
C CYS A 55 -8.81 5.79 0.05
N LYS A 56 -8.73 4.70 -0.71
CA LYS A 56 -7.91 3.54 -0.36
C LYS A 56 -7.19 3.04 -1.59
N LEU A 57 -5.87 2.98 -1.49
CA LEU A 57 -5.00 2.51 -2.55
C LEU A 57 -4.14 1.36 -2.01
N ASP A 58 -4.31 0.18 -2.59
CA ASP A 58 -3.47 -0.99 -2.34
C ASP A 58 -2.55 -1.22 -3.53
N LEU A 59 -1.25 -1.12 -3.29
CA LEU A 59 -0.17 -1.37 -4.25
C LEU A 59 0.76 -2.47 -3.74
N SER A 60 0.30 -3.27 -2.78
CA SER A 60 1.13 -4.27 -2.13
C SER A 60 1.58 -5.39 -3.07
N ASN A 61 2.68 -6.06 -2.71
CA ASN A 61 3.20 -7.20 -3.47
C ASN A 61 3.47 -6.88 -4.94
N ASN A 62 4.04 -5.71 -5.20
CA ASN A 62 4.52 -5.30 -6.52
C ASN A 62 6.04 -5.14 -6.52
N ASN A 63 6.62 -4.77 -7.66
CA ASN A 63 8.06 -4.55 -7.82
C ASN A 63 8.40 -3.04 -7.85
N LEU A 64 7.58 -2.21 -7.20
CA LEU A 64 7.75 -0.76 -7.26
C LEU A 64 9.06 -0.37 -6.56
N GLN A 65 9.95 0.28 -7.31
CA GLN A 65 11.22 0.77 -6.77
C GLN A 65 11.12 2.19 -6.22
N ASN A 66 10.22 3.00 -6.79
CA ASN A 66 9.96 4.37 -6.37
C ASN A 66 8.48 4.72 -6.60
N ILE A 67 7.94 5.60 -5.77
CA ILE A 67 6.62 6.22 -6.00
C ILE A 67 6.86 7.62 -6.58
N PRO A 68 6.32 7.95 -7.77
CA PRO A 68 6.51 9.27 -8.35
C PRO A 68 5.81 10.34 -7.51
N GLU A 69 6.50 11.46 -7.30
CA GLU A 69 6.02 12.54 -6.45
C GLU A 69 4.67 13.12 -6.92
N SER A 70 4.49 13.19 -8.24
CA SER A 70 3.23 13.59 -8.88
C SER A 70 2.05 12.70 -8.48
N LEU A 71 2.25 11.41 -8.22
CA LEU A 71 1.19 10.49 -7.83
C LEU A 71 0.74 10.76 -6.40
N THR A 72 1.69 10.86 -5.46
CA THR A 72 1.38 11.23 -4.07
C THR A 72 0.77 12.62 -3.96
N ALA A 73 1.21 13.59 -4.76
CA ALA A 73 0.65 14.94 -4.78
C ALA A 73 -0.83 14.97 -5.23
N ARG A 74 -1.29 13.98 -6.00
CA ARG A 74 -2.67 13.90 -6.48
C ARG A 74 -3.60 13.12 -5.55
N LEU A 75 -3.07 12.32 -4.63
CA LEU A 75 -3.82 11.45 -3.71
C LEU A 75 -4.44 12.20 -2.51
N LEU A 76 -4.95 13.42 -2.72
CA LEU A 76 -5.35 14.34 -1.64
C LEU A 76 -6.44 13.78 -0.70
N ASN A 77 -7.23 12.80 -1.17
CA ASN A 77 -8.30 12.19 -0.40
C ASN A 77 -7.97 10.81 0.17
N VAL A 78 -6.73 10.32 -0.01
CA VAL A 78 -6.36 8.98 0.42
C VAL A 78 -6.29 8.90 1.95
N VAL A 79 -6.93 7.88 2.50
CA VAL A 79 -7.02 7.59 3.93
C VAL A 79 -6.14 6.40 4.29
N VAL A 80 -6.07 5.41 3.39
CA VAL A 80 -5.26 4.20 3.55
C VAL A 80 -4.41 4.02 2.30
N LEU A 81 -3.09 4.01 2.48
CA LEU A 81 -2.13 3.67 1.44
C LEU A 81 -1.34 2.45 1.89
N ASP A 82 -1.49 1.35 1.15
CA ASP A 82 -0.70 0.14 1.36
C ASP A 82 0.28 -0.05 0.21
N VAL A 83 1.57 -0.07 0.52
CA VAL A 83 2.67 -0.30 -0.41
C VAL A 83 3.61 -1.38 0.12
N HIS A 84 3.12 -2.28 0.99
CA HIS A 84 3.96 -3.33 1.57
C HIS A 84 4.47 -4.33 0.55
N SER A 85 5.56 -5.03 0.86
CA SER A 85 6.22 -5.99 -0.04
C SER A 85 6.51 -5.38 -1.42
N ASN A 86 7.17 -4.22 -1.43
CA ASN A 86 7.72 -3.59 -2.63
C ASN A 86 9.23 -3.37 -2.47
N GLN A 87 9.87 -2.73 -3.44
CA GLN A 87 11.32 -2.46 -3.42
C GLN A 87 11.63 -0.98 -3.23
N LEU A 88 10.74 -0.25 -2.53
CA LEU A 88 10.85 1.19 -2.36
C LEU A 88 12.09 1.55 -1.53
N LYS A 89 12.94 2.41 -2.07
CA LYS A 89 14.16 2.90 -1.38
C LYS A 89 13.93 4.18 -0.59
N SER A 90 13.00 5.00 -1.08
CA SER A 90 12.56 6.23 -0.42
C SER A 90 11.07 6.47 -0.68
N LEU A 91 10.46 7.33 0.14
CA LEU A 91 9.13 7.88 -0.12
C LEU A 91 9.27 9.34 -0.57
N PRO A 92 8.38 9.82 -1.46
CA PRO A 92 8.39 11.21 -1.89
C PRO A 92 7.97 12.15 -0.76
N ASN A 93 8.51 13.37 -0.75
CA ASN A 93 8.18 14.40 0.24
C ASN A 93 6.70 14.81 0.18
N SER A 94 6.08 14.71 -0.99
CA SER A 94 4.65 14.95 -1.16
C SER A 94 3.73 14.00 -0.37
N ILE A 95 4.24 12.92 0.25
CA ILE A 95 3.45 12.11 1.20
C ILE A 95 2.92 12.96 2.36
N GLY A 96 3.66 14.00 2.77
CA GLY A 96 3.24 14.92 3.82
C GLY A 96 2.06 15.82 3.45
N CYS A 97 1.73 15.93 2.16
CA CYS A 97 0.56 16.67 1.69
C CYS A 97 -0.75 15.89 1.89
N LEU A 98 -0.67 14.60 2.23
CA LEU A 98 -1.81 13.73 2.44
C LEU A 98 -2.44 13.96 3.82
N SER A 99 -3.16 15.08 3.95
CA SER A 99 -3.77 15.52 5.22
C SER A 99 -4.83 14.54 5.78
N LYS A 100 -5.43 13.73 4.91
CA LYS A 100 -6.44 12.72 5.27
C LYS A 100 -5.87 11.33 5.52
N LEU A 101 -4.57 11.12 5.28
CA LEU A 101 -3.93 9.82 5.45
C LEU A 101 -3.91 9.41 6.92
N LYS A 102 -4.48 8.24 7.20
CA LYS A 102 -4.54 7.65 8.55
C LYS A 102 -3.68 6.42 8.67
N VAL A 103 -3.48 5.68 7.59
CA VAL A 103 -2.71 4.44 7.60
C VAL A 103 -1.79 4.41 6.40
N LEU A 104 -0.49 4.25 6.67
CA LEU A 104 0.55 4.06 5.67
C LEU A 104 1.28 2.75 5.99
N ASN A 105 1.14 1.75 5.13
CA ASN A 105 1.87 0.50 5.28
C ASN A 105 3.02 0.43 4.29
N VAL A 106 4.25 0.41 4.82
CA VAL A 106 5.49 0.39 4.03
C VAL A 106 6.37 -0.79 4.43
N SER A 107 5.82 -1.76 5.17
CA SER A 107 6.54 -2.96 5.60
C SER A 107 7.09 -3.77 4.42
N GLY A 108 8.25 -4.40 4.58
CA GLY A 108 8.84 -5.22 3.51
C GLY A 108 9.32 -4.41 2.31
N ASN A 109 9.64 -3.12 2.52
CA ASN A 109 10.37 -2.28 1.56
C ASN A 109 11.84 -2.11 1.97
N LEU A 110 12.62 -1.44 1.13
CA LEU A 110 14.03 -1.13 1.33
C LEU A 110 14.23 0.31 1.82
N LEU A 111 13.22 0.88 2.49
CA LEU A 111 13.26 2.24 3.03
C LEU A 111 14.33 2.32 4.12
N SER A 112 15.28 3.25 3.97
CA SER A 112 16.26 3.54 5.02
C SER A 112 15.79 4.68 5.93
N TYR A 113 15.00 5.59 5.37
CA TYR A 113 14.48 6.76 6.06
C TYR A 113 13.05 7.06 5.59
N LEU A 114 12.32 7.79 6.44
CA LEU A 114 11.07 8.44 6.07
C LEU A 114 11.32 9.93 5.84
N PRO A 115 10.58 10.57 4.90
CA PRO A 115 10.71 12.00 4.68
C PRO A 115 10.22 12.78 5.90
N ASN A 116 10.92 13.85 6.30
CA ASN A 116 10.51 14.73 7.41
C ASN A 116 9.08 15.27 7.26
N THR A 117 8.59 15.38 6.03
CA THR A 117 7.22 15.83 5.74
C THR A 117 6.14 14.88 6.25
N ILE A 118 6.47 13.62 6.59
CA ILE A 118 5.52 12.67 7.19
C ILE A 118 5.01 13.16 8.55
N GLU A 119 5.76 14.03 9.24
CA GLU A 119 5.33 14.69 10.48
C GLU A 119 4.08 15.57 10.28
N ASN A 120 3.86 16.08 9.06
CA ASN A 120 2.66 16.85 8.74
C ASN A 120 1.39 15.99 8.71
N CYS A 121 1.53 14.67 8.51
CA CYS A 121 0.43 13.72 8.61
C CYS A 121 0.11 13.45 10.09
N ARG A 122 -0.58 14.39 10.73
CA ARG A 122 -0.85 14.42 12.18
C ARG A 122 -1.45 13.15 12.80
N PHE A 123 -2.07 12.27 12.00
CA PHE A 123 -2.73 11.06 12.45
C PHE A 123 -2.33 9.79 11.67
N VAL A 124 -1.18 9.80 10.98
CA VAL A 124 -0.74 8.63 10.22
C VAL A 124 -0.18 7.56 11.15
N VAL A 125 -0.74 6.36 11.04
CA VAL A 125 -0.14 5.14 11.60
C VAL A 125 0.75 4.54 10.52
N ILE A 126 2.04 4.44 10.80
CA ILE A 126 3.03 3.87 9.89
C ILE A 126 3.30 2.43 10.32
N CYS A 127 2.98 1.48 9.46
CA CYS A 127 3.33 0.08 9.64
C CYS A 127 4.66 -0.21 8.96
N SER A 128 5.69 -0.48 9.75
CA SER A 128 7.02 -0.85 9.27
C SER A 128 7.55 -2.07 10.02
N SER A 129 8.36 -2.87 9.33
CA SER A 129 9.12 -3.98 9.93
C SER A 129 10.43 -3.51 10.58
N SER A 130 10.86 -2.29 10.26
CA SER A 130 12.13 -1.70 10.68
C SER A 130 11.90 -0.35 11.36
N SER A 131 12.71 -0.04 12.37
CA SER A 131 12.79 1.32 12.93
C SER A 131 13.38 2.25 11.87
N PHE A 132 12.58 3.19 11.38
CA PHE A 132 13.06 4.23 10.46
C PHE A 132 13.57 5.44 11.22
N GLN A 133 14.59 6.09 10.68
CA GLN A 133 14.96 7.45 11.05
C GLN A 133 14.29 8.42 10.08
N LEU A 134 14.04 9.65 10.53
CA LEU A 134 13.64 10.75 9.67
C LEU A 134 14.89 11.34 9.00
N ASN A 135 14.78 11.72 7.72
CA ASN A 135 15.87 12.32 6.93
C ASN A 135 15.62 13.81 6.73
#